data_AF-A0A2H0W0Q4-F1
#
_entry.id   AF-A0A2H0W0Q4-F1
#
_cell.length_a   1.000
_cell.length_b   1.000
_cell.length_c   1.000
_cell.angle_alpha   90.00
_cell.angle_beta   90.00
_cell.angle_gamma   90.00
#
_symmetry.space_group_name_H-M   'P 1'
#
loop_
_entity.id
_entity.type
_entity.pdbx_description
1 polymer ?
#
loop_
_entity_poly.entity_id
_entity_poly.type
_entity_poly.pdbx_seq_one_letter_code
_entity_poly.pdbx_strand_id
1 'polypeptide(L)'
;MKEIELNNQETLERYEVIFNEEVLRFDEVESAKKFIRDFNKILSNQKLSKQISPGLLPRYEDLLAKYQFVSLSALPQETVLELLRTKLTIALDFGELFDLERKINGRMVSILVYEDRDVFKRQIRQAIQNNEELITIDLGPDGKQRINDWVNDYLNKVGADPVGNLRMNEYFSNDSDFQKLSADKKQKIRRLIGLFESMKLSSLTPEGLEHSIPIIMDSGEVKVYHKGVIEDIDKEILKKYGIKPTSEEKSQGSLDVNPDNETLVKEKIATKDPHANAKAAYTGDPARQQKVMAQAEKYAKKFDGNLEGLRREFYKAVQDQNEIKTIAAFRVLADLNDLGNFLAEDEQLHKFLASVWQKKYGDDLVAEFHNNANQPKFVKLFLRYILMERLNMSEHDAARVGINISNIYKKNEVSGFERIAYFNAAESEFKFFND
;
A
#
# COMPACT_ATOMS: atom_id res chain seq x y z
N MET A 1 -3.73 4.46 -40.62
CA MET A 1 -5.14 4.86 -40.74
C MET A 1 -5.20 5.90 -41.85
N LYS A 2 -5.86 5.57 -42.97
CA LYS A 2 -6.02 6.53 -44.09
C LYS A 2 -7.38 7.23 -43.96
N GLU A 3 -7.45 8.49 -44.39
CA GLU A 3 -8.59 9.41 -44.21
C GLU A 3 -9.94 8.85 -44.70
N ILE A 4 -9.92 8.13 -45.83
CA ILE A 4 -11.11 7.55 -46.48
C ILE A 4 -11.71 6.39 -45.65
N GLU A 5 -10.93 5.78 -44.76
CA GLU A 5 -11.34 4.60 -43.99
C GLU A 5 -12.26 4.97 -42.80
N LEU A 6 -12.21 6.19 -42.28
CA LEU A 6 -12.95 6.58 -41.07
C LEU A 6 -14.45 6.79 -41.26
N ASN A 7 -14.91 6.98 -42.50
CA ASN A 7 -16.34 7.03 -42.81
C ASN A 7 -16.96 5.66 -43.06
N ASN A 8 -16.16 4.60 -42.99
CA ASN A 8 -16.64 3.26 -43.19
C ASN A 8 -16.92 2.59 -41.84
N GLN A 9 -18.18 2.18 -41.65
CA GLN A 9 -18.63 1.39 -40.49
C GLN A 9 -17.80 0.11 -40.32
N GLU A 10 -17.48 -0.59 -41.41
CA GLU A 10 -16.69 -1.84 -41.40
C GLU A 10 -15.26 -1.59 -40.88
N THR A 11 -14.70 -0.40 -41.15
CA THR A 11 -13.39 -0.02 -40.62
C THR A 11 -13.44 0.17 -39.10
N LEU A 12 -14.48 0.84 -38.59
CA LEU A 12 -14.68 1.00 -37.15
C LEU A 12 -14.82 -0.36 -36.47
N GLU A 13 -15.69 -1.23 -37.01
CA GLU A 13 -15.91 -2.59 -36.49
C GLU A 13 -14.61 -3.39 -36.49
N ARG A 14 -13.79 -3.29 -37.54
CA ARG A 14 -12.48 -3.93 -37.58
C ARG A 14 -11.57 -3.43 -36.45
N TYR A 15 -11.54 -2.13 -36.17
CA TYR A 15 -10.73 -1.61 -35.06
C TYR A 15 -11.27 -2.04 -33.70
N GLU A 16 -12.59 -2.14 -33.53
CA GLU A 16 -13.19 -2.68 -32.31
C GLU A 16 -12.82 -4.16 -32.11
N VAL A 17 -12.83 -4.96 -33.17
CA VAL A 17 -12.36 -6.36 -33.13
C VAL A 17 -10.89 -6.45 -32.75
N ILE A 18 -10.02 -5.68 -33.41
CA ILE A 18 -8.58 -5.62 -33.08
C ILE A 18 -8.39 -5.19 -31.62
N PHE A 19 -9.16 -4.21 -31.15
CA PHE A 19 -9.08 -3.78 -29.76
C PHE A 19 -9.40 -4.91 -28.79
N ASN A 20 -10.52 -5.62 -28.99
CA ASN A 20 -10.95 -6.66 -28.05
C ASN A 20 -10.07 -7.91 -28.12
N GLU A 21 -9.75 -8.39 -29.32
CA GLU A 21 -9.05 -9.67 -29.53
C GLU A 21 -7.54 -9.56 -29.30
N GLU A 22 -6.95 -8.40 -29.59
CA GLU A 22 -5.51 -8.22 -29.50
C GLU A 22 -5.15 -7.26 -28.36
N VAL A 23 -5.65 -6.03 -28.42
CA VAL A 23 -5.08 -4.94 -27.62
C VAL A 23 -5.43 -5.04 -26.15
N LEU A 24 -6.70 -5.26 -25.84
CA LEU A 24 -7.18 -5.43 -24.48
C LEU A 24 -6.65 -6.74 -23.89
N ARG A 25 -6.76 -7.83 -24.66
CA ARG A 25 -6.45 -9.18 -24.20
C ARG A 25 -4.96 -9.41 -23.90
N PHE A 26 -4.08 -8.87 -24.74
CA PHE A 26 -2.63 -9.00 -24.58
C PHE A 26 -1.98 -7.75 -23.99
N ASP A 27 -2.78 -6.78 -23.55
CA ASP A 27 -2.32 -5.53 -22.95
C ASP A 27 -1.30 -4.76 -23.83
N GLU A 28 -1.58 -4.66 -25.14
CA GLU A 28 -0.67 -4.12 -26.17
C GLU A 28 -0.54 -2.59 -26.10
N VAL A 29 0.22 -2.09 -25.11
CA VAL A 29 0.40 -0.66 -24.83
C VAL A 29 0.95 0.12 -26.03
N GLU A 30 1.92 -0.43 -26.77
CA GLU A 30 2.52 0.29 -27.90
C GLU A 30 1.56 0.40 -29.10
N SER A 31 0.79 -0.67 -29.37
CA SER A 31 -0.29 -0.63 -30.37
C SER A 31 -1.34 0.41 -30.00
N ALA A 32 -1.70 0.49 -28.71
CA ALA A 32 -2.62 1.50 -28.21
C ALA A 32 -2.10 2.94 -28.37
N LYS A 33 -0.85 3.19 -27.98
CA LYS A 33 -0.20 4.50 -28.17
C LYS A 33 -0.14 4.90 -29.64
N LYS A 34 0.16 3.96 -30.53
CA LYS A 34 0.17 4.20 -31.98
C LYS A 34 -1.21 4.60 -32.48
N PHE A 35 -2.26 3.89 -32.07
CA PHE A 35 -3.65 4.23 -32.42
C PHE A 35 -4.02 5.65 -31.95
N ILE A 36 -3.79 5.95 -30.67
CA ILE A 36 -4.09 7.26 -30.07
C ILE A 36 -3.39 8.39 -30.83
N ARG A 37 -2.09 8.23 -31.10
CA ARG A 37 -1.31 9.22 -31.84
C ARG A 37 -1.87 9.44 -33.26
N ASP A 38 -2.14 8.35 -33.97
CA ASP A 38 -2.59 8.43 -35.36
C ASP A 38 -4.03 8.99 -35.45
N PHE A 39 -4.90 8.64 -34.50
CA PHE A 39 -6.27 9.14 -34.43
C PHE A 39 -6.35 10.62 -33.99
N ASN A 40 -5.58 11.03 -32.99
CA ASN A 40 -5.52 12.43 -32.56
C ASN A 40 -5.01 13.37 -33.65
N LYS A 41 -4.09 12.90 -34.52
CA LYS A 41 -3.67 13.67 -35.71
C LYS A 41 -4.82 13.95 -36.66
N ILE A 42 -5.76 13.00 -36.78
CA ILE A 42 -6.94 13.16 -37.63
C ILE A 42 -7.95 14.10 -36.98
N LEU A 43 -8.24 13.94 -35.69
CA LEU A 43 -9.15 14.83 -34.95
C LEU A 43 -8.67 16.28 -34.92
N SER A 44 -7.35 16.48 -34.79
CA SER A 44 -6.74 17.83 -34.77
C SER A 44 -6.84 18.55 -36.12
N ASN A 45 -7.08 17.81 -37.21
CA ASN A 45 -7.28 18.39 -38.53
C ASN A 45 -8.78 18.66 -38.74
N GLN A 46 -9.20 19.92 -38.57
CA GLN A 46 -10.60 20.34 -38.71
C GLN A 46 -11.27 19.94 -40.03
N LYS A 47 -10.50 19.82 -41.12
CA LYS A 47 -11.04 19.40 -42.41
C LYS A 47 -11.39 17.92 -42.39
N LEU A 48 -10.56 17.10 -41.74
CA LEU A 48 -10.74 15.65 -41.67
C LEU A 48 -11.78 15.26 -40.62
N SER A 49 -11.79 15.92 -39.45
CA SER A 49 -12.80 15.63 -38.42
C SER A 49 -14.22 15.93 -38.90
N LYS A 50 -14.42 16.99 -39.69
CA LYS A 50 -15.72 17.31 -40.33
C LYS A 50 -16.17 16.29 -41.38
N GLN A 51 -15.25 15.47 -41.89
CA GLN A 51 -15.60 14.43 -42.84
C GLN A 51 -16.18 13.20 -42.14
N ILE A 52 -15.85 12.94 -40.87
CA ILE A 52 -16.36 11.78 -40.13
C ILE A 52 -17.87 11.93 -39.95
N SER A 53 -18.61 10.89 -40.32
CA SER A 53 -20.06 10.84 -40.20
C SER A 53 -20.47 11.08 -38.74
N PRO A 54 -21.43 11.98 -38.45
CA PRO A 54 -21.80 12.33 -37.07
C PRO A 54 -22.19 11.14 -36.18
N GLY A 55 -22.75 10.06 -36.76
CA GLY A 55 -23.08 8.84 -36.03
C GLY A 55 -21.87 7.95 -35.69
N LEU A 56 -20.76 8.08 -36.41
CA LEU A 56 -19.54 7.30 -36.19
C LEU A 56 -18.60 7.99 -35.20
N LEU A 57 -18.57 9.32 -35.17
CA LEU A 57 -17.65 10.08 -34.33
C LEU A 57 -17.73 9.68 -32.84
N PRO A 58 -18.91 9.60 -32.18
CA PRO A 58 -18.99 9.17 -30.78
C PRO A 58 -18.42 7.78 -30.54
N ARG A 59 -18.61 6.85 -31.49
CA ARG A 59 -18.08 5.49 -31.38
C ARG A 59 -16.56 5.45 -31.51
N TYR A 60 -15.99 6.28 -32.38
CA TYR A 60 -14.55 6.43 -32.46
C TYR A 60 -13.97 7.12 -31.23
N GLU A 61 -14.67 8.08 -30.62
CA GLU A 61 -14.26 8.70 -29.35
C GLU A 61 -14.27 7.67 -28.21
N ASP A 62 -15.28 6.81 -28.14
CA ASP A 62 -15.32 5.71 -27.17
C ASP A 62 -14.20 4.69 -27.43
N LEU A 63 -13.93 4.36 -28.70
CA LEU A 63 -12.81 3.50 -29.07
C LEU A 63 -11.47 4.14 -28.69
N LEU A 64 -11.30 5.45 -28.90
CA LEU A 64 -10.12 6.18 -28.46
C LEU A 64 -9.95 6.09 -26.94
N ALA A 65 -11.02 6.30 -26.17
CA ALA A 65 -11.00 6.16 -24.72
C ALA A 65 -10.59 4.74 -24.28
N LYS A 66 -11.09 3.70 -24.95
CA LYS A 66 -10.69 2.31 -24.72
C LYS A 66 -9.17 2.12 -24.88
N TYR A 67 -8.60 2.60 -25.98
CA TYR A 67 -7.16 2.56 -26.20
C TYR A 67 -6.37 3.39 -25.18
N GLN A 68 -6.91 4.53 -24.76
CA GLN A 68 -6.31 5.37 -23.72
C GLN A 68 -6.25 4.64 -22.37
N PHE A 69 -7.27 3.86 -21.98
CA PHE A 69 -7.21 3.05 -20.77
C PHE A 69 -6.12 1.97 -20.82
N VAL A 70 -5.96 1.28 -21.96
CA VAL A 70 -4.88 0.28 -22.13
C VAL A 70 -3.49 0.92 -21.98
N SER A 71 -3.32 2.15 -22.47
CA SER A 71 -2.05 2.88 -22.42
C SER A 71 -1.96 3.90 -21.27
N LEU A 72 -2.84 3.81 -20.27
CA LEU A 72 -3.04 4.85 -19.24
C LEU A 72 -1.75 5.23 -18.51
N SER A 73 -0.86 4.26 -18.25
CA SER A 73 0.44 4.52 -17.59
C SER A 73 1.37 5.45 -18.35
N ALA A 74 1.18 5.59 -19.67
CA ALA A 74 1.98 6.43 -20.55
C ALA A 74 1.32 7.79 -20.86
N LEU A 75 0.12 8.06 -20.33
CA LEU A 75 -0.61 9.28 -20.62
C LEU A 75 -0.21 10.44 -19.68
N PRO A 76 -0.36 11.71 -20.13
CA PRO A 76 -0.28 12.87 -19.26
C PRO A 76 -1.27 12.78 -18.10
N GLN A 77 -0.90 13.36 -16.96
CA GLN A 77 -1.68 13.27 -15.72
C GLN A 77 -3.10 13.82 -15.90
N GLU A 78 -3.21 14.95 -16.57
CA GLU A 78 -4.47 15.64 -16.85
C GLU A 78 -5.38 14.77 -17.73
N THR A 79 -4.80 14.05 -18.70
CA THR A 79 -5.55 13.12 -19.54
C THR A 79 -6.06 11.92 -18.74
N VAL A 80 -5.26 11.39 -17.81
CA VAL A 80 -5.69 10.30 -16.91
C VAL A 80 -6.86 10.77 -16.04
N LEU A 81 -6.75 11.95 -15.42
CA LEU A 81 -7.82 12.50 -14.60
C LEU A 81 -9.10 12.72 -15.41
N GLU A 82 -8.98 13.20 -16.64
CA GLU A 82 -10.14 13.42 -17.51
C GLU A 82 -10.84 12.12 -17.88
N LEU A 83 -10.08 11.07 -18.20
CA LEU A 83 -10.63 9.74 -18.49
C LEU A 83 -11.40 9.18 -17.30
N LEU A 84 -10.83 9.29 -16.09
CA LEU A 84 -11.48 8.82 -14.87
C LEU A 84 -12.70 9.67 -14.49
N ARG A 85 -12.75 10.93 -14.90
CA ARG A 85 -13.87 11.85 -14.66
C ARG A 85 -15.04 11.65 -15.63
N THR A 86 -14.76 11.22 -16.87
CA THR A 86 -15.77 11.29 -17.95
C THR A 86 -16.01 9.98 -18.69
N LYS A 87 -15.12 8.98 -18.55
CA LYS A 87 -15.13 7.73 -19.32
C LYS A 87 -14.81 6.48 -18.48
N LEU A 88 -14.89 6.55 -17.16
CA LEU A 88 -14.57 5.45 -16.24
C LEU A 88 -15.42 4.20 -16.46
N THR A 89 -16.67 4.34 -16.91
CA THR A 89 -17.54 3.17 -17.17
C THR A 89 -16.93 2.24 -18.21
N ILE A 90 -16.21 2.77 -19.21
CA ILE A 90 -15.51 1.98 -20.23
C ILE A 90 -14.51 0.99 -19.59
N ALA A 91 -13.70 1.46 -18.64
CA ALA A 91 -12.71 0.62 -17.97
C ALA A 91 -13.35 -0.41 -17.03
N LEU A 92 -14.48 -0.05 -16.40
CA LEU A 92 -15.26 -0.96 -15.57
C LEU A 92 -15.97 -2.04 -16.42
N ASP A 93 -16.32 -1.74 -17.67
CA ASP A 93 -16.96 -2.68 -18.58
C ASP A 93 -16.00 -3.74 -19.16
N PHE A 94 -14.67 -3.51 -19.11
CA PHE A 94 -13.69 -4.52 -19.53
C PHE A 94 -13.66 -5.78 -18.64
N GLY A 95 -14.31 -5.75 -17.47
CA GLY A 95 -14.35 -6.90 -16.57
C GLY A 95 -12.96 -7.36 -16.11
N GLU A 96 -12.79 -8.67 -16.00
CA GLU A 96 -11.57 -9.32 -15.50
C GLU A 96 -10.38 -9.26 -16.47
N LEU A 97 -10.62 -8.93 -17.74
CA LEU A 97 -9.55 -8.78 -18.74
C LEU A 97 -8.69 -7.53 -18.49
N PHE A 98 -9.11 -6.64 -17.58
CA PHE A 98 -8.45 -5.37 -17.36
C PHE A 98 -8.37 -5.00 -15.88
N ASP A 99 -7.14 -4.71 -15.45
CA ASP A 99 -6.84 -4.22 -14.11
C ASP A 99 -6.52 -2.71 -14.18
N LEU A 100 -7.55 -1.90 -13.90
CA LEU A 100 -7.44 -0.44 -13.89
C LEU A 100 -6.50 0.05 -12.77
N GLU A 101 -6.51 -0.63 -11.62
CA GLU A 101 -5.63 -0.28 -10.50
C GLU A 101 -4.17 -0.46 -10.91
N ARG A 102 -3.84 -1.59 -11.55
CA ARG A 102 -2.49 -1.84 -12.08
C ARG A 102 -2.05 -0.76 -13.08
N LYS A 103 -2.95 -0.28 -13.93
CA LYS A 103 -2.63 0.79 -14.90
C LYS A 103 -2.32 2.11 -14.22
N ILE A 104 -3.13 2.49 -13.24
CA ILE A 104 -2.91 3.70 -12.44
C ILE A 104 -1.61 3.59 -11.64
N ASN A 105 -1.36 2.43 -11.02
CA ASN A 105 -0.12 2.12 -10.30
C ASN A 105 1.10 2.25 -11.22
N GLY A 106 1.01 1.75 -12.46
CA GLY A 106 2.05 1.94 -13.48
C GLY A 106 2.34 3.41 -13.78
N ARG A 107 1.31 4.28 -13.80
CA ARG A 107 1.52 5.73 -13.91
C ARG A 107 2.22 6.29 -12.67
N MET A 108 1.79 5.89 -11.48
CA MET A 108 2.35 6.38 -10.22
C MET A 108 3.82 6.01 -10.04
N VAL A 109 4.27 4.85 -10.54
CA VAL A 109 5.70 4.46 -10.52
C VAL A 109 6.59 5.49 -11.23
N SER A 110 6.07 6.18 -12.25
CA SER A 110 6.82 7.24 -12.94
C SER A 110 6.91 8.56 -12.18
N ILE A 111 6.15 8.71 -11.08
CA ILE A 111 6.24 9.86 -10.17
C ILE A 111 7.28 9.51 -9.11
N LEU A 112 8.47 10.12 -9.20
CA LEU A 112 9.60 9.77 -8.34
C LEU A 112 9.42 10.19 -6.87
N VAL A 113 8.65 11.25 -6.63
CA VAL A 113 8.38 11.79 -5.29
C VAL A 113 7.10 11.15 -4.76
N TYR A 114 7.16 10.48 -3.61
CA TYR A 114 6.01 9.74 -3.07
C TYR A 114 4.87 10.66 -2.63
N GLU A 115 5.19 11.84 -2.10
CA GLU A 115 4.20 12.85 -1.73
C GLU A 115 3.40 13.34 -2.95
N ASP A 116 4.04 13.46 -4.10
CA ASP A 116 3.39 13.82 -5.36
C ASP A 116 2.47 12.69 -5.85
N ARG A 117 2.75 11.43 -5.51
CA ARG A 117 1.81 10.32 -5.75
C ARG A 117 0.56 10.49 -4.90
N ASP A 118 0.70 10.87 -3.64
CA ASP A 118 -0.45 11.14 -2.77
C ASP A 118 -1.28 12.34 -3.26
N VAL A 119 -0.63 13.37 -3.82
CA VAL A 119 -1.32 14.45 -4.53
C VAL A 119 -2.12 13.89 -5.71
N PHE A 120 -1.50 13.05 -6.54
CA PHE A 120 -2.17 12.49 -7.70
C PHE A 120 -3.31 11.53 -7.32
N LYS A 121 -3.13 10.68 -6.29
CA LYS A 121 -4.19 9.84 -5.72
C LYS A 121 -5.38 10.66 -5.24
N ARG A 122 -5.14 11.80 -4.56
CA ARG A 122 -6.23 12.73 -4.18
C ARG A 122 -6.97 13.25 -5.40
N GLN A 123 -6.25 13.65 -6.45
CA GLN A 123 -6.87 14.12 -7.69
C GLN A 123 -7.67 13.02 -8.39
N ILE A 124 -7.19 11.77 -8.39
CA ILE A 124 -7.93 10.61 -8.90
C ILE A 124 -9.24 10.43 -8.13
N ARG A 125 -9.19 10.44 -6.78
CA ARG A 125 -10.40 10.33 -5.95
C ARG A 125 -11.41 11.42 -6.27
N GLN A 126 -10.94 12.66 -6.45
CA GLN A 126 -11.78 13.79 -6.86
C GLN A 126 -12.37 13.60 -8.26
N ALA A 127 -11.59 13.10 -9.22
CA ALA A 127 -12.06 12.82 -10.57
C ALA A 127 -13.19 11.77 -10.55
N ILE A 128 -13.02 10.69 -9.77
CA ILE A 128 -14.04 9.65 -9.59
C ILE A 128 -15.28 10.21 -8.87
N GLN A 129 -15.10 11.00 -7.81
CA GLN A 129 -16.21 11.63 -7.07
C GLN A 129 -17.01 12.62 -7.91
N ASN A 130 -16.39 13.25 -8.91
CA ASN A 130 -17.04 14.19 -9.82
C ASN A 130 -17.52 13.51 -11.12
N ASN A 131 -17.43 12.19 -11.21
CA ASN A 131 -17.83 11.46 -12.40
C ASN A 131 -19.36 11.28 -12.44
N GLU A 132 -19.99 11.82 -13.49
CA GLU A 132 -21.44 11.80 -13.67
C GLU A 132 -21.94 10.67 -14.58
N GLU A 133 -21.10 9.74 -15.02
CA GLU A 133 -21.53 8.63 -15.87
C GLU A 133 -22.54 7.73 -15.16
N LEU A 134 -23.57 7.29 -15.89
CA LEU A 134 -24.54 6.32 -15.41
C LEU A 134 -23.89 4.92 -15.34
N ILE A 135 -23.90 4.31 -14.16
CA ILE A 135 -23.32 2.97 -13.95
C ILE A 135 -24.40 1.92 -13.71
N THR A 136 -25.52 2.31 -13.09
CA THR A 136 -26.70 1.46 -12.87
C THR A 136 -27.96 2.14 -13.40
N ILE A 137 -28.79 1.38 -14.13
CA ILE A 137 -30.02 1.86 -14.75
C ILE A 137 -31.27 1.06 -14.33
N ASP A 138 -31.09 0.00 -13.54
CA ASP A 138 -32.11 -1.02 -13.28
C ASP A 138 -32.70 -0.98 -11.84
N LEU A 139 -32.47 0.08 -11.05
CA LEU A 139 -33.01 0.16 -9.67
C LEU A 139 -34.49 0.60 -9.61
N GLY A 140 -35.20 0.62 -10.75
CA GLY A 140 -36.60 1.04 -10.88
C GLY A 140 -36.79 2.27 -11.79
N PRO A 141 -38.02 2.83 -11.89
CA PRO A 141 -38.37 3.93 -12.81
C PRO A 141 -37.52 5.20 -12.65
N ASP A 142 -37.09 5.48 -11.42
CA ASP A 142 -36.18 6.60 -11.05
C ASP A 142 -34.80 6.11 -10.58
N GLY A 143 -34.53 4.80 -10.69
CA GLY A 143 -33.41 4.10 -10.09
C GLY A 143 -32.11 4.15 -10.88
N LYS A 144 -31.81 5.29 -11.49
CA LYS A 144 -30.54 5.51 -12.19
C LYS A 144 -29.55 6.11 -11.22
N GLN A 145 -28.43 5.41 -10.99
CA GLN A 145 -27.34 5.98 -10.20
C GLN A 145 -26.10 6.15 -11.06
N ARG A 146 -25.43 7.26 -10.80
CA ARG A 146 -24.16 7.65 -11.40
C ARG A 146 -23.00 7.15 -10.55
N ILE A 147 -21.79 7.24 -11.09
CA ILE A 147 -20.57 6.90 -10.35
C ILE A 147 -20.44 7.74 -9.07
N ASN A 148 -20.64 9.06 -9.16
CA ASN A 148 -20.58 9.94 -8.00
C ASN A 148 -21.61 9.59 -6.92
N ASP A 149 -22.83 9.19 -7.28
CA ASP A 149 -23.87 8.78 -6.32
C ASP A 149 -23.39 7.61 -5.46
N TRP A 150 -22.83 6.55 -6.08
CA TRP A 150 -22.28 5.40 -5.38
C TRP A 150 -21.11 5.76 -4.46
N VAL A 151 -20.18 6.58 -4.95
CA VAL A 151 -19.00 6.96 -4.17
C VAL A 151 -19.37 7.85 -2.98
N ASN A 152 -20.31 8.78 -3.16
CA ASN A 152 -20.78 9.65 -2.09
C ASN A 152 -21.60 8.88 -1.05
N ASP A 153 -22.45 7.95 -1.48
CA ASP A 153 -23.17 7.06 -0.56
C ASP A 153 -22.21 6.20 0.27
N TYR A 154 -21.20 5.60 -0.38
CA TYR A 154 -20.14 4.86 0.30
C TYR A 154 -19.40 5.72 1.34
N LEU A 155 -18.98 6.93 0.98
CA LEU A 155 -18.31 7.85 1.90
C LEU A 155 -19.18 8.24 3.10
N ASN A 156 -20.48 8.48 2.87
CA ASN A 156 -21.41 8.86 3.93
C ASN A 156 -21.61 7.72 4.94
N LYS A 157 -21.60 6.46 4.49
CA LYS A 157 -21.82 5.29 5.35
C LYS A 157 -20.54 4.76 6.01
N VAL A 158 -19.41 4.83 5.31
CA VAL A 158 -18.15 4.18 5.73
C VAL A 158 -17.12 5.17 6.27
N GLY A 159 -17.13 6.42 5.76
CA GLY A 159 -16.20 7.48 6.14
C GLY A 159 -15.13 7.79 5.09
N ALA A 160 -14.44 8.91 5.32
CA ALA A 160 -13.41 9.42 4.41
C ALA A 160 -12.04 8.74 4.59
N ASP A 161 -11.78 8.17 5.77
CA ASP A 161 -10.53 7.47 6.06
C ASP A 161 -10.45 6.12 5.34
N PRO A 162 -9.22 5.57 5.15
CA PRO A 162 -9.04 4.21 4.65
C PRO A 162 -9.65 3.18 5.62
N VAL A 163 -10.31 2.18 5.08
CA VAL A 163 -10.90 1.07 5.84
C VAL A 163 -10.48 -0.29 5.26
N GLY A 164 -10.51 -1.31 6.10
CA GLY A 164 -10.24 -2.69 5.68
C GLY A 164 -11.43 -3.34 4.94
N ASN A 165 -11.16 -4.50 4.34
CA ASN A 165 -12.14 -5.28 3.56
C ASN A 165 -13.42 -5.63 4.33
N LEU A 166 -13.35 -5.79 5.65
CA LEU A 166 -14.52 -6.11 6.47
C LEU A 166 -15.59 -5.02 6.38
N ARG A 167 -15.20 -3.75 6.61
CA ARG A 167 -16.12 -2.61 6.52
C ARG A 167 -16.64 -2.37 5.10
N MET A 168 -15.81 -2.59 4.08
CA MET A 168 -16.28 -2.57 2.69
C MET A 168 -17.35 -3.63 2.44
N ASN A 169 -17.15 -4.85 2.94
CA ASN A 169 -18.11 -5.94 2.80
C ASN A 169 -19.40 -5.71 3.59
N GLU A 170 -19.31 -5.09 4.77
CA GLU A 170 -20.48 -4.62 5.53
C GLU A 170 -21.30 -3.61 4.71
N TYR A 171 -20.66 -2.63 4.07
CA TYR A 171 -21.33 -1.68 3.18
C TYR A 171 -22.11 -2.41 2.09
N PHE A 172 -21.44 -3.29 1.33
CA PHE A 172 -22.10 -4.03 0.25
C PHE A 172 -23.22 -4.94 0.77
N SER A 173 -23.10 -5.51 1.96
CA SER A 173 -24.09 -6.43 2.52
C SER A 173 -25.34 -5.71 3.03
N ASN A 174 -25.17 -4.50 3.56
CA ASN A 174 -26.24 -3.72 4.17
C ASN A 174 -26.90 -2.73 3.20
N ASP A 175 -26.26 -2.40 2.07
CA ASP A 175 -26.81 -1.46 1.12
C ASP A 175 -27.95 -2.06 0.28
N SER A 176 -29.17 -1.53 0.45
CA SER A 176 -30.37 -2.09 -0.19
C SER A 176 -30.38 -1.97 -1.70
N ASP A 177 -29.75 -0.93 -2.26
CA ASP A 177 -29.72 -0.74 -3.71
C ASP A 177 -28.69 -1.65 -4.34
N PHE A 178 -27.53 -1.81 -3.69
CA PHE A 178 -26.50 -2.76 -4.11
C PHE A 178 -27.06 -4.17 -4.14
N GLN A 179 -27.85 -4.56 -3.14
CA GLN A 179 -28.44 -5.90 -3.08
C GLN A 179 -29.38 -6.22 -4.24
N LYS A 180 -30.06 -5.23 -4.82
CA LYS A 180 -30.96 -5.37 -5.98
C LYS A 180 -30.22 -5.52 -7.31
N LEU A 181 -28.93 -5.17 -7.37
CA LEU A 181 -28.15 -5.21 -8.60
C LEU A 181 -27.90 -6.64 -9.10
N SER A 182 -27.80 -6.78 -10.43
CA SER A 182 -27.31 -8.00 -11.08
C SER A 182 -25.85 -8.28 -10.73
N ALA A 183 -25.38 -9.52 -10.93
CA ALA A 183 -24.01 -9.92 -10.61
C ALA A 183 -22.94 -9.07 -11.33
N ASP A 184 -23.12 -8.80 -12.63
CA ASP A 184 -22.24 -7.93 -13.42
C ASP A 184 -22.15 -6.52 -12.81
N LYS A 185 -23.30 -5.93 -12.48
CA LYS A 185 -23.36 -4.60 -11.89
C LYS A 185 -22.75 -4.56 -10.49
N LYS A 186 -23.00 -5.58 -9.65
CA LYS A 186 -22.34 -5.73 -8.34
C LYS A 186 -20.82 -5.79 -8.50
N GLN A 187 -20.30 -6.52 -9.49
CA GLN A 187 -18.86 -6.59 -9.75
C GLN A 187 -18.30 -5.24 -10.18
N LYS A 188 -18.99 -4.49 -11.03
CA LYS A 188 -18.60 -3.13 -11.45
C LYS A 188 -18.52 -2.17 -10.27
N ILE A 189 -19.54 -2.15 -9.40
CA ILE A 189 -19.54 -1.31 -8.20
C ILE A 189 -18.42 -1.73 -7.23
N ARG A 190 -18.19 -3.04 -7.03
CA ARG A 190 -17.06 -3.53 -6.22
C ARG A 190 -15.71 -3.06 -6.76
N ARG A 191 -15.50 -3.12 -8.08
CA ARG A 191 -14.27 -2.62 -8.72
C ARG A 191 -14.12 -1.10 -8.58
N LEU A 192 -15.21 -0.35 -8.76
CA LEU A 192 -15.23 1.11 -8.56
C LEU A 192 -14.83 1.48 -7.14
N ILE A 193 -15.51 0.92 -6.13
CA ILE A 193 -15.26 1.23 -4.73
C ILE A 193 -13.89 0.70 -4.28
N GLY A 194 -13.47 -0.48 -4.76
CA GLY A 194 -12.13 -1.01 -4.49
C GLY A 194 -11.02 -0.12 -5.05
N LEU A 195 -11.18 0.40 -6.26
CA LEU A 195 -10.25 1.39 -6.81
C LEU A 195 -10.26 2.67 -6.00
N PHE A 196 -11.44 3.19 -5.67
CA PHE A 196 -11.55 4.43 -4.89
C PHE A 196 -10.88 4.29 -3.51
N GLU A 197 -11.05 3.14 -2.86
CA GLU A 197 -10.47 2.83 -1.55
C GLU A 197 -8.96 2.66 -1.61
N SER A 198 -8.43 1.95 -2.62
CA SER A 198 -6.97 1.80 -2.77
C SER A 198 -6.28 3.14 -2.97
N MET A 199 -6.95 4.09 -3.63
CA MET A 199 -6.42 5.44 -3.78
C MET A 199 -6.38 6.21 -2.45
N LYS A 200 -7.08 5.82 -1.39
CA LYS A 200 -6.98 6.48 -0.07
C LYS A 200 -5.67 6.15 0.65
N LEU A 201 -5.05 5.02 0.34
CA LEU A 201 -3.80 4.57 0.97
C LEU A 201 -2.63 5.44 0.51
N SER A 202 -1.85 5.94 1.47
CA SER A 202 -0.69 6.79 1.17
C SER A 202 0.43 5.96 0.55
N SER A 203 1.07 6.49 -0.50
CA SER A 203 2.28 5.90 -1.09
C SER A 203 3.48 5.92 -0.12
N LEU A 204 3.36 6.62 1.01
CA LEU A 204 4.35 6.61 2.09
C LEU A 204 4.16 5.44 3.06
N THR A 205 3.04 4.71 2.99
CA THR A 205 2.82 3.52 3.82
C THR A 205 3.07 2.25 3.02
N PRO A 206 3.56 1.18 3.68
CA PRO A 206 3.79 -0.10 3.01
C PRO A 206 2.53 -0.66 2.31
N GLU A 207 1.35 -0.42 2.88
CA GLU A 207 0.05 -0.82 2.32
C GLU A 207 -0.31 -0.06 1.04
N GLY A 208 0.10 1.21 0.91
CA GLY A 208 -0.26 2.07 -0.20
C GLY A 208 0.78 2.15 -1.31
N LEU A 209 1.89 1.40 -1.21
CA LEU A 209 2.90 1.32 -2.25
C LEU A 209 2.35 0.64 -3.52
N GLU A 210 2.60 1.27 -4.66
CA GLU A 210 2.06 0.81 -5.96
C GLU A 210 2.84 -0.35 -6.58
N HIS A 211 4.02 -0.62 -6.03
CA HIS A 211 4.93 -1.65 -6.52
C HIS A 211 5.29 -2.61 -5.41
N SER A 212 5.45 -3.86 -5.81
CA SER A 212 5.98 -4.91 -4.97
C SER A 212 7.45 -4.66 -4.65
N ILE A 213 7.83 -4.78 -3.38
CA ILE A 213 9.22 -4.70 -2.95
C ILE A 213 9.74 -6.13 -2.74
N PRO A 214 10.75 -6.60 -3.49
CA PRO A 214 11.37 -7.89 -3.20
C PRO A 214 12.09 -7.83 -1.85
N ILE A 215 11.81 -8.81 -0.99
CA ILE A 215 12.48 -9.04 0.28
C ILE A 215 13.27 -10.33 0.18
N ILE A 216 14.57 -10.29 0.45
CA ILE A 216 15.36 -11.51 0.64
C ILE A 216 15.42 -11.78 2.14
N MET A 217 14.81 -12.89 2.55
CA MET A 217 14.78 -13.38 3.93
C MET A 217 16.18 -13.86 4.35
N ASP A 218 16.40 -13.98 5.66
CA ASP A 218 17.67 -14.49 6.22
C ASP A 218 17.99 -15.93 5.74
N SER A 219 16.97 -16.69 5.36
CA SER A 219 17.09 -18.01 4.73
C SER A 219 17.61 -17.97 3.28
N GLY A 220 17.79 -16.78 2.70
CA GLY A 220 18.07 -16.59 1.27
C GLY A 220 16.83 -16.69 0.37
N GLU A 221 15.65 -16.96 0.93
CA GLU A 221 14.40 -17.00 0.17
C GLU A 221 13.98 -15.59 -0.27
N VAL A 222 13.62 -15.44 -1.55
CA VAL A 222 13.08 -14.18 -2.08
C VAL A 222 11.56 -14.21 -1.96
N LYS A 223 11.03 -13.32 -1.12
CA LYS A 223 9.61 -13.02 -0.97
C LYS A 223 9.31 -11.65 -1.58
N VAL A 224 8.04 -11.33 -1.75
CA VAL A 224 7.58 -10.03 -2.21
C VAL A 224 6.73 -9.38 -1.13
N TYR A 225 7.05 -8.14 -0.77
CA TYR A 225 6.14 -7.30 -0.02
C TYR A 225 5.18 -6.62 -0.98
N HIS A 226 3.90 -6.91 -0.87
CA HIS A 226 2.85 -6.33 -1.69
C HIS A 226 1.66 -5.93 -0.81
N LYS A 227 1.21 -4.67 -0.90
CA LYS A 227 0.03 -4.16 -0.19
C LYS A 227 -0.01 -4.50 1.31
N GLY A 228 1.12 -4.38 1.99
CA GLY A 228 1.18 -4.64 3.44
C GLY A 228 1.40 -6.11 3.82
N VAL A 229 1.53 -7.03 2.87
CA VAL A 229 1.64 -8.48 3.07
C VAL A 229 2.94 -8.99 2.44
N ILE A 230 3.57 -9.98 3.08
CA ILE A 230 4.69 -10.72 2.52
C ILE A 230 4.12 -11.95 1.80
N GLU A 231 4.32 -12.01 0.50
CA GLU A 231 3.88 -13.07 -0.41
C GLU A 231 5.09 -13.88 -0.92
N ASP A 232 4.88 -15.17 -1.14
CA ASP A 232 5.88 -16.01 -1.78
C ASP A 232 5.92 -15.73 -3.28
N ILE A 233 7.13 -15.64 -3.86
CA ILE A 233 7.26 -15.58 -5.31
C ILE A 233 7.08 -16.99 -5.87
N ASP A 234 6.26 -17.12 -6.90
CA ASP A 234 6.13 -18.36 -7.66
C ASP A 234 7.51 -18.85 -8.10
N LYS A 235 7.85 -20.07 -7.70
CA LYS A 235 9.15 -20.72 -7.97
C LYS A 235 9.41 -20.86 -9.47
N GLU A 236 8.37 -20.93 -10.30
CA GLU A 236 8.54 -20.95 -11.75
C GLU A 236 9.02 -19.62 -12.32
N ILE A 237 8.58 -18.49 -11.73
CA ILE A 237 9.04 -17.15 -12.11
C ILE A 237 10.52 -16.98 -11.74
N LEU A 238 10.93 -17.42 -10.55
CA LEU A 238 12.33 -17.37 -10.11
C LEU A 238 13.25 -18.19 -11.04
N LYS A 239 12.81 -19.39 -11.44
CA LYS A 239 13.53 -20.23 -12.42
C LYS A 239 13.64 -19.55 -13.79
N LYS A 240 12.57 -18.92 -14.28
CA LYS A 240 12.52 -18.26 -15.59
C LYS A 240 13.51 -17.09 -15.69
N TYR A 241 13.75 -16.38 -14.60
CA TYR A 241 14.70 -15.25 -14.53
C TYR A 241 16.09 -15.65 -14.02
N GLY A 242 16.39 -16.94 -13.89
CA GLY A 242 17.71 -17.43 -13.50
C GLY A 242 18.10 -17.13 -12.04
N ILE A 243 17.14 -16.77 -11.19
CA ILE A 243 17.36 -16.53 -9.76
C ILE A 243 17.34 -17.89 -9.08
N LYS A 244 18.52 -18.45 -8.80
CA LYS A 244 18.65 -19.71 -8.08
C LYS A 244 18.25 -19.50 -6.60
N PRO A 245 17.31 -20.28 -6.05
CA PRO A 245 17.12 -20.31 -4.60
C PRO A 245 18.38 -20.91 -3.97
N THR A 246 19.15 -20.09 -3.27
CA THR A 246 20.33 -20.52 -2.52
C THR A 246 19.91 -21.24 -1.26
N SER A 247 19.60 -22.53 -1.40
CA SER A 247 19.54 -23.45 -0.28
C SER A 247 19.99 -24.83 -0.71
N GLU A 248 21.19 -24.93 -1.27
CA GLU A 248 21.90 -26.21 -1.47
C GLU A 248 23.38 -25.98 -1.83
N GLU A 249 24.14 -25.31 -0.97
CA GLU A 249 25.60 -25.51 -0.96
C GLU A 249 26.05 -25.91 0.43
N LYS A 250 26.30 -27.23 0.55
CA LYS A 250 27.05 -27.81 1.65
C LYS A 250 28.42 -27.15 1.69
N SER A 251 28.76 -26.68 2.89
CA SER A 251 30.11 -26.41 3.36
C SER A 251 31.11 -27.47 2.87
N GLN A 252 32.02 -27.09 1.98
CA GLN A 252 33.42 -27.54 1.93
C GLN A 252 34.15 -26.86 0.77
N GLY A 253 35.20 -26.10 1.07
CA GLY A 253 36.09 -25.55 0.04
C GLY A 253 36.82 -24.29 0.49
N SER A 254 37.86 -24.45 1.31
CA SER A 254 38.91 -23.46 1.47
C SER A 254 39.55 -23.16 0.10
N LEU A 255 39.60 -21.88 -0.30
CA LEU A 255 40.54 -21.42 -1.32
C LEU A 255 41.12 -20.05 -0.94
N ASP A 256 42.44 -19.99 -1.11
CA ASP A 256 43.37 -18.91 -0.81
C ASP A 256 42.96 -17.54 -1.38
N VAL A 257 43.17 -16.51 -0.57
CA VAL A 257 43.07 -15.11 -0.95
C VAL A 257 44.38 -14.69 -1.61
N ASN A 258 44.30 -14.29 -2.88
CA ASN A 258 45.38 -13.61 -3.60
C ASN A 258 45.15 -12.07 -3.52
N PRO A 259 46.07 -11.27 -2.94
CA PRO A 259 45.79 -9.88 -2.54
C PRO A 259 46.13 -8.81 -3.61
N ASP A 260 45.83 -9.05 -4.89
CA ASP A 260 46.27 -8.16 -5.98
C ASP A 260 45.14 -7.48 -6.80
N ASN A 261 43.94 -7.29 -6.23
CA ASN A 261 42.86 -6.58 -6.94
C ASN A 261 42.08 -5.55 -6.10
N GLU A 262 42.77 -4.84 -5.20
CA GLU A 262 42.15 -3.78 -4.38
C GLU A 262 42.06 -2.40 -5.04
N THR A 263 42.56 -2.22 -6.27
CA THR A 263 42.78 -0.86 -6.82
C THR A 263 41.92 -0.48 -8.03
N LEU A 264 40.84 -1.20 -8.35
CA LEU A 264 39.96 -0.85 -9.48
C LEU A 264 38.46 -0.76 -9.15
N VAL A 265 38.06 -0.84 -7.88
CA VAL A 265 36.62 -0.78 -7.48
C VAL A 265 36.21 0.59 -6.89
N LYS A 266 37.12 1.55 -6.75
CA LYS A 266 36.80 2.84 -6.09
C LYS A 266 36.23 3.95 -6.97
N GLU A 267 36.02 3.73 -8.27
CA GLU A 267 35.35 4.73 -9.12
C GLU A 267 34.36 4.06 -10.09
N LYS A 268 33.16 3.75 -9.60
CA LYS A 268 31.85 3.76 -10.32
C LYS A 268 30.78 2.97 -9.55
N ILE A 269 30.46 3.38 -8.32
CA ILE A 269 29.15 3.09 -7.73
C ILE A 269 28.67 4.37 -7.04
N ALA A 270 28.24 5.32 -7.86
CA ALA A 270 27.45 6.46 -7.44
C ALA A 270 26.17 6.47 -8.28
N THR A 271 25.38 5.40 -8.17
CA THR A 271 23.97 5.40 -8.55
C THR A 271 23.18 5.16 -7.28
N LYS A 272 22.60 6.25 -6.76
CA LYS A 272 21.68 6.25 -5.61
C LYS A 272 20.45 5.43 -6.00
N ASP A 273 20.38 4.19 -5.53
CA ASP A 273 19.17 3.38 -5.53
C ASP A 273 18.50 3.51 -4.14
N PRO A 274 17.34 4.20 -4.04
CA PRO A 274 16.59 4.32 -2.78
C PRO A 274 16.11 2.98 -2.21
N HIS A 275 16.00 1.92 -3.03
CA HIS A 275 15.43 0.63 -2.63
C HIS A 275 16.40 -0.24 -1.82
N ALA A 276 17.71 -0.10 -2.03
CA ALA A 276 18.72 -0.79 -1.22
C ALA A 276 18.77 -0.28 0.23
N ASN A 277 18.41 0.99 0.45
CA ASN A 277 18.44 1.63 1.77
C ASN A 277 17.26 1.26 2.66
N ALA A 278 16.07 1.00 2.11
CA ALA A 278 14.89 0.63 2.91
C ALA A 278 15.07 -0.72 3.63
N LYS A 279 15.68 -1.71 2.96
CA LYS A 279 15.97 -3.03 3.54
C LYS A 279 16.95 -2.94 4.71
N ALA A 280 18.06 -2.22 4.53
CA ALA A 280 19.06 -2.01 5.57
C ALA A 280 18.53 -1.15 6.73
N ALA A 281 17.69 -0.15 6.43
CA ALA A 281 17.02 0.66 7.44
C ALA A 281 16.11 -0.20 8.32
N TYR A 282 15.31 -1.09 7.72
CA TYR A 282 14.28 -1.87 8.43
C TYR A 282 14.84 -2.91 9.40
N THR A 283 15.91 -3.61 9.01
CA THR A 283 16.56 -4.57 9.90
C THR A 283 17.43 -3.88 10.96
N GLY A 284 18.02 -2.72 10.64
CA GLY A 284 19.00 -2.10 11.52
C GLY A 284 20.28 -2.93 11.61
N ASP A 285 20.99 -2.84 12.75
CA ASP A 285 22.15 -3.69 13.01
C ASP A 285 21.74 -5.17 13.15
N PRO A 286 22.12 -6.06 12.21
CA PRO A 286 21.72 -7.46 12.23
C PRO A 286 22.18 -8.21 13.48
N ALA A 287 23.37 -7.88 14.00
CA ALA A 287 23.92 -8.52 15.20
C ALA A 287 23.11 -8.15 16.45
N ARG A 288 22.67 -6.89 16.52
CA ARG A 288 21.76 -6.41 17.56
C ARG A 288 20.41 -7.14 17.47
N GLN A 289 19.81 -7.23 16.28
CA GLN A 289 18.53 -7.93 16.11
C GLN A 289 18.60 -9.40 16.49
N GLN A 290 19.66 -10.09 16.09
CA GLN A 290 19.86 -11.50 16.45
C GLN A 290 19.89 -11.69 17.97
N LYS A 291 20.56 -10.79 18.70
CA LYS A 291 20.59 -10.81 20.18
C LYS A 291 19.20 -10.54 20.76
N VAL A 292 18.43 -9.61 20.20
CA VAL A 292 17.05 -9.34 20.64
C VAL A 292 16.15 -10.56 20.41
N MET A 293 16.19 -11.18 19.22
CA MET A 293 15.37 -12.36 18.92
C MET A 293 15.72 -13.54 19.83
N ALA A 294 17.01 -13.84 19.99
CA ALA A 294 17.46 -14.91 20.86
C ALA A 294 17.05 -14.66 22.33
N GLN A 295 17.07 -13.40 22.78
CA GLN A 295 16.62 -13.05 24.11
C GLN A 295 15.09 -13.11 24.25
N ALA A 296 14.33 -12.75 23.22
CA ALA A 296 12.87 -12.84 23.20
C ALA A 296 12.41 -14.30 23.26
N GLU A 297 13.05 -15.20 22.51
CA GLU A 297 12.78 -16.65 22.60
C GLU A 297 13.09 -17.21 23.98
N LYS A 298 14.18 -16.76 24.62
CA LYS A 298 14.50 -17.14 26.01
C LYS A 298 13.41 -16.67 26.97
N TYR A 299 12.88 -15.46 26.78
CA TYR A 299 11.80 -14.94 27.63
C TYR A 299 10.48 -15.66 27.39
N ALA A 300 10.10 -15.91 26.13
CA ALA A 300 8.92 -16.69 25.79
C ALA A 300 8.94 -18.07 26.47
N LYS A 301 10.08 -18.78 26.41
CA LYS A 301 10.26 -20.09 27.07
C LYS A 301 10.36 -20.02 28.60
N LYS A 302 11.07 -19.01 29.14
CA LYS A 302 11.29 -18.88 30.59
C LYS A 302 10.02 -18.55 31.34
N PHE A 303 9.19 -17.68 30.76
CA PHE A 303 8.00 -17.18 31.44
C PHE A 303 6.75 -17.95 31.04
N ASP A 304 6.65 -18.51 29.82
CA ASP A 304 5.57 -19.42 29.40
C ASP A 304 4.17 -18.92 29.80
N GLY A 305 3.86 -17.67 29.45
CA GLY A 305 2.60 -17.01 29.81
C GLY A 305 2.54 -16.39 31.22
N ASN A 306 3.57 -16.54 32.06
CA ASN A 306 3.69 -15.83 33.34
C ASN A 306 3.99 -14.33 33.12
N LEU A 307 2.92 -13.56 32.92
CA LEU A 307 2.97 -12.12 32.64
C LEU A 307 3.62 -11.33 33.78
N GLU A 308 3.33 -11.63 35.05
CA GLU A 308 3.95 -10.93 36.18
C GLU A 308 5.48 -11.10 36.20
N GLY A 309 5.95 -12.31 35.92
CA GLY A 309 7.38 -12.61 35.82
C GLY A 309 8.04 -11.81 34.70
N LEU A 310 7.39 -11.73 33.53
CA LEU A 310 7.87 -10.98 32.38
C LEU A 310 7.86 -9.46 32.63
N ARG A 311 6.80 -8.91 33.22
CA ARG A 311 6.70 -7.49 33.61
C ARG A 311 7.79 -7.11 34.61
N ARG A 312 8.08 -7.95 35.62
CA ARG A 312 9.21 -7.73 36.55
C ARG A 312 10.57 -7.73 35.85
N GLU A 313 10.79 -8.66 34.92
CA GLU A 313 12.03 -8.70 34.13
C GLU A 313 12.14 -7.49 33.20
N PHE A 314 11.03 -7.01 32.63
CA PHE A 314 10.97 -5.78 31.86
C PHE A 314 11.42 -4.57 32.70
N TYR A 315 10.88 -4.38 33.90
CA TYR A 315 11.30 -3.29 34.79
C TYR A 315 12.79 -3.34 35.09
N LYS A 316 13.29 -4.53 35.42
CA LYS A 316 14.72 -4.74 35.67
C LYS A 316 15.56 -4.37 34.45
N ALA A 317 15.15 -4.81 33.25
CA ALA A 317 15.85 -4.48 32.01
C ALA A 317 15.87 -2.97 31.74
N VAL A 318 14.76 -2.26 31.96
CA VAL A 318 14.68 -0.80 31.81
C VAL A 318 15.54 -0.09 32.85
N GLN A 319 15.55 -0.55 34.10
CA GLN A 319 16.35 0.02 35.18
C GLN A 319 17.85 -0.16 34.92
N ASP A 320 18.24 -1.34 34.44
CA ASP A 320 19.61 -1.68 34.04
C ASP A 320 20.02 -1.02 32.71
N GLN A 321 19.12 -0.25 32.07
CA GLN A 321 19.27 0.30 30.72
C GLN A 321 19.70 -0.75 29.68
N ASN A 322 19.29 -2.00 29.89
CA ASN A 322 19.63 -3.10 29.02
C ASN A 322 18.69 -3.12 27.82
N GLU A 323 19.15 -2.50 26.75
CA GLU A 323 18.40 -2.30 25.53
C GLU A 323 17.90 -3.62 24.90
N ILE A 324 18.78 -4.61 24.76
CA ILE A 324 18.46 -5.91 24.18
C ILE A 324 17.34 -6.61 24.96
N LYS A 325 17.46 -6.65 26.30
CA LYS A 325 16.45 -7.28 27.16
C LYS A 325 15.14 -6.50 27.16
N THR A 326 15.20 -5.18 27.15
CA THR A 326 13.99 -4.34 27.13
C THR A 326 13.20 -4.54 25.84
N ILE A 327 13.86 -4.49 24.68
CA ILE A 327 13.21 -4.70 23.38
C ILE A 327 12.70 -6.14 23.27
N ALA A 328 13.46 -7.13 23.77
CA ALA A 328 13.01 -8.51 23.80
C ALA A 328 11.73 -8.69 24.63
N ALA A 329 11.66 -8.08 25.82
CA ALA A 329 10.47 -8.10 26.66
C ALA A 329 9.28 -7.40 25.99
N PHE A 330 9.48 -6.25 25.34
CA PHE A 330 8.43 -5.59 24.56
C PHE A 330 7.83 -6.51 23.48
N ARG A 331 8.67 -7.24 22.76
CA ARG A 331 8.21 -8.17 21.72
C ARG A 331 7.35 -9.28 22.29
N VAL A 332 7.77 -9.90 23.40
CA VAL A 332 7.00 -10.97 24.04
C VAL A 332 5.69 -10.44 24.62
N LEU A 333 5.71 -9.26 25.25
CA LEU A 333 4.49 -8.61 25.74
C LEU A 333 3.53 -8.26 24.60
N ALA A 334 4.01 -7.80 23.44
CA ALA A 334 3.18 -7.56 22.26
C ALA A 334 2.57 -8.86 21.71
N ASP A 335 3.37 -9.93 21.66
CA ASP A 335 2.92 -11.24 21.16
C ASP A 335 1.82 -11.83 22.04
N LEU A 336 1.90 -11.61 23.36
CA LEU A 336 0.89 -11.99 24.34
C LEU A 336 -0.28 -10.98 24.45
N ASN A 337 -0.32 -9.95 23.60
CA ASN A 337 -1.28 -8.85 23.64
C ASN A 337 -1.37 -8.14 25.01
N ASP A 338 -0.24 -8.06 25.72
CA ASP A 338 -0.18 -7.58 27.11
C ASP A 338 0.26 -6.11 27.24
N LEU A 339 0.79 -5.44 26.20
CA LEU A 339 1.28 -4.06 26.41
C LEU A 339 0.18 -3.07 26.83
N GLY A 340 -1.02 -3.17 26.26
CA GLY A 340 -2.15 -2.34 26.67
C GLY A 340 -2.65 -2.69 28.07
N ASN A 341 -2.74 -3.98 28.38
CA ASN A 341 -3.15 -4.46 29.70
C ASN A 341 -2.12 -4.11 30.77
N PHE A 342 -0.83 -4.13 30.45
CA PHE A 342 0.24 -3.74 31.34
C PHE A 342 0.09 -2.28 31.78
N LEU A 343 -0.29 -1.38 30.87
CA LEU A 343 -0.58 0.02 31.19
C LEU A 343 -1.85 0.21 32.04
N ALA A 344 -2.84 -0.66 31.86
CA ALA A 344 -4.12 -0.57 32.55
C ALA A 344 -4.11 -1.21 33.94
N GLU A 345 -3.40 -2.33 34.10
CA GLU A 345 -3.48 -3.20 35.28
C GLU A 345 -2.33 -2.98 36.27
N ASP A 346 -1.14 -2.57 35.81
CA ASP A 346 -0.02 -2.33 36.72
C ASP A 346 -0.17 -0.95 37.38
N GLU A 347 -0.66 -0.95 38.61
CA GLU A 347 -0.95 0.27 39.38
C GLU A 347 0.31 1.15 39.56
N GLN A 348 1.49 0.54 39.71
CA GLN A 348 2.73 1.27 39.90
C GLN A 348 3.16 1.96 38.60
N LEU A 349 3.09 1.25 37.46
CA LEU A 349 3.34 1.82 36.14
C LEU A 349 2.38 2.94 35.84
N HIS A 350 1.10 2.70 36.09
CA HIS A 350 0.02 3.61 35.76
C HIS A 350 0.18 4.93 36.51
N LYS A 351 0.39 4.88 37.83
CA LYS A 351 0.67 6.09 38.64
C LYS A 351 1.92 6.82 38.18
N PHE A 352 2.97 6.06 37.86
CA PHE A 352 4.22 6.64 37.41
C PHE A 352 4.06 7.37 36.07
N LEU A 353 3.49 6.72 35.05
CA LEU A 353 3.27 7.31 33.74
C LEU A 353 2.29 8.47 33.79
N ALA A 354 1.21 8.39 34.57
CA ALA A 354 0.30 9.50 34.79
C ALA A 354 1.05 10.75 35.32
N SER A 355 1.93 10.58 36.31
CA SER A 355 2.73 11.69 36.85
C SER A 355 3.73 12.26 35.83
N VAL A 356 4.37 11.40 35.04
CA VAL A 356 5.30 11.82 33.98
C VAL A 356 4.57 12.55 32.86
N TRP A 357 3.45 12.01 32.39
CA TRP A 357 2.69 12.56 31.27
C TRP A 357 1.89 13.80 31.65
N GLN A 358 1.45 13.94 32.91
CA GLN A 358 0.84 15.18 33.40
C GLN A 358 1.78 16.37 33.18
N LYS A 359 3.06 16.20 33.54
CA LYS A 359 4.08 17.24 33.39
C LYS A 359 4.41 17.56 31.94
N LYS A 360 4.30 16.58 31.04
CA LYS A 360 4.76 16.69 29.65
C LYS A 360 3.64 17.09 28.68
N TYR A 361 2.41 16.65 28.95
CA TYR A 361 1.29 16.74 28.02
C TYR A 361 0.02 17.35 28.63
N GLY A 362 -0.01 17.59 29.95
CA GLY A 362 -1.13 18.24 30.64
C GLY A 362 -2.18 17.28 31.21
N ASP A 363 -3.16 17.85 31.93
CA ASP A 363 -4.17 17.10 32.68
C ASP A 363 -5.17 16.36 31.77
N ASP A 364 -5.49 16.91 30.60
CA ASP A 364 -6.47 16.32 29.67
C ASP A 364 -6.01 14.94 29.17
N LEU A 365 -4.73 14.80 28.78
CA LEU A 365 -4.18 13.52 28.33
C LEU A 365 -4.21 12.49 29.48
N VAL A 366 -3.93 12.92 30.70
CA VAL A 366 -3.89 12.02 31.87
C VAL A 366 -5.29 11.58 32.28
N ALA A 367 -6.28 12.48 32.21
CA ALA A 367 -7.68 12.12 32.41
C ALA A 367 -8.13 11.05 31.39
N GLU A 368 -7.68 11.17 30.14
CA GLU A 368 -7.96 10.15 29.14
C GLU A 368 -7.20 8.84 29.41
N PHE A 369 -5.92 8.91 29.81
CA PHE A 369 -5.12 7.75 30.17
C PHE A 369 -5.74 6.94 31.30
N HIS A 370 -6.29 7.61 32.33
CA HIS A 370 -6.97 6.94 33.44
C HIS A 370 -8.17 6.11 32.99
N ASN A 371 -8.90 6.57 31.97
CA ASN A 371 -10.09 5.88 31.48
C ASN A 371 -9.79 4.84 30.40
N ASN A 372 -8.69 5.02 29.65
CA ASN A 372 -8.45 4.32 28.40
C ASN A 372 -6.99 3.87 28.21
N ALA A 373 -6.30 3.49 29.29
CA ALA A 373 -4.86 3.19 29.30
C ALA A 373 -4.40 2.14 28.28
N ASN A 374 -5.28 1.23 27.86
CA ASN A 374 -4.98 0.17 26.90
C ASN A 374 -5.06 0.63 25.42
N GLN A 375 -5.43 1.88 25.14
CA GLN A 375 -5.52 2.36 23.76
C GLN A 375 -4.15 2.45 23.07
N PRO A 376 -4.10 2.26 21.73
CA PRO A 376 -2.86 2.28 20.96
C PRO A 376 -1.98 3.51 21.15
N LYS A 377 -2.59 4.69 21.32
CA LYS A 377 -1.83 5.94 21.54
C LYS A 377 -1.03 5.93 22.84
N PHE A 378 -1.55 5.33 23.92
CA PHE A 378 -0.82 5.26 25.19
C PHE A 378 0.28 4.21 25.13
N VAL A 379 0.08 3.10 24.41
CA VAL A 379 1.16 2.16 24.11
C VAL A 379 2.26 2.83 23.27
N LYS A 380 1.90 3.67 22.30
CA LYS A 380 2.85 4.47 21.51
C LYS A 380 3.65 5.44 22.40
N LEU A 381 2.98 6.22 23.27
CA LEU A 381 3.64 7.12 24.21
C LEU A 381 4.55 6.37 25.19
N PHE A 382 4.11 5.20 25.64
CA PHE A 382 4.90 4.33 26.52
C PHE A 382 6.17 3.83 25.83
N LEU A 383 6.06 3.34 24.59
CA LEU A 383 7.22 2.93 23.79
C LEU A 383 8.21 4.09 23.58
N ARG A 384 7.71 5.29 23.23
CA ARG A 384 8.56 6.49 23.07
C ARG A 384 9.29 6.82 24.37
N TYR A 385 8.57 6.85 25.49
CA TYR A 385 9.16 7.14 26.79
C TYR A 385 10.27 6.15 27.17
N ILE A 386 10.01 4.85 27.05
CA ILE A 386 11.00 3.82 27.43
C ILE A 386 12.19 3.83 26.47
N LEU A 387 11.96 3.79 25.16
CA LEU A 387 13.03 3.66 24.19
C LEU A 387 13.87 4.94 24.09
N MET A 388 13.23 6.10 24.04
CA MET A 388 13.94 7.37 23.82
C MET A 388 14.44 7.98 25.13
N GLU A 389 13.64 7.99 26.21
CA GLU A 389 14.02 8.70 27.44
C GLU A 389 14.72 7.79 28.45
N ARG A 390 14.35 6.50 28.54
CA ARG A 390 14.99 5.57 29.50
C ARG A 390 16.20 4.87 28.93
N LEU A 391 16.17 4.50 27.65
CA LEU A 391 17.26 3.82 26.95
C LEU A 391 18.10 4.75 26.06
N ASN A 392 17.75 6.04 25.97
CA ASN A 392 18.48 7.04 25.19
C ASN A 392 18.65 6.67 23.70
N MET A 393 17.66 5.97 23.12
CA MET A 393 17.65 5.64 21.70
C MET A 393 17.26 6.86 20.87
N SER A 394 17.81 6.94 19.65
CA SER A 394 17.34 7.91 18.66
C SER A 394 15.86 7.67 18.32
N GLU A 395 15.14 8.72 17.90
CA GLU A 395 13.74 8.56 17.45
C GLU A 395 13.63 7.55 16.30
N HIS A 396 14.59 7.58 15.38
CA HIS A 396 14.74 6.60 14.31
C HIS A 396 14.79 5.15 14.83
N ASP A 397 15.72 4.83 15.74
CA ASP A 397 15.85 3.46 16.24
C ASP A 397 14.63 3.04 17.09
N ALA A 398 14.08 3.97 17.86
CA ALA A 398 12.90 3.72 18.69
C ALA A 398 11.65 3.46 17.83
N ALA A 399 11.43 4.24 16.78
CA ALA A 399 10.33 4.07 15.86
C ALA A 399 10.47 2.77 15.04
N ARG A 400 11.69 2.36 14.69
CA ARG A 400 11.93 1.03 14.09
C ARG A 400 11.48 -0.11 15.02
N VAL A 401 11.74 0.00 16.32
CA VAL A 401 11.18 -0.94 17.31
C VAL A 401 9.65 -0.85 17.32
N GLY A 402 9.08 0.35 17.28
CA GLY A 402 7.63 0.57 17.17
C GLY A 402 6.99 -0.18 15.99
N ILE A 403 7.61 -0.15 14.81
CA ILE A 403 7.15 -0.92 13.64
C ILE A 403 7.17 -2.41 13.90
N ASN A 404 8.27 -2.92 14.50
CA ASN A 404 8.38 -4.33 14.84
C ASN A 404 7.26 -4.77 15.79
N ILE A 405 6.83 -3.91 16.70
CA ILE A 405 5.69 -4.15 17.59
C ILE A 405 4.36 -4.09 16.82
N SER A 406 4.15 -3.11 15.94
CA SER A 406 2.96 -3.05 15.07
C SER A 406 2.80 -4.31 14.21
N ASN A 407 3.89 -4.84 13.67
CA ASN A 407 3.85 -6.08 12.89
C ASN A 407 3.42 -7.30 13.71
N ILE A 408 3.83 -7.37 14.99
CA ILE A 408 3.40 -8.46 15.89
C ILE A 408 1.90 -8.35 16.13
N TYR A 409 1.38 -7.16 16.41
CA TYR A 409 -0.06 -6.95 16.57
C TYR A 409 -0.87 -7.27 15.32
N LYS A 410 -0.37 -6.85 14.14
CA LYS A 410 -0.98 -7.16 12.85
C LYS A 410 -1.03 -8.68 12.62
N LYS A 411 0.06 -9.40 12.92
CA LYS A 411 0.13 -10.86 12.83
C LYS A 411 -0.89 -11.54 13.76
N ASN A 412 -1.13 -10.96 14.93
CA ASN A 412 -2.05 -11.50 15.93
C ASN A 412 -3.48 -10.94 15.78
N GLU A 413 -3.78 -10.26 14.66
CA GLU A 413 -5.09 -9.68 14.33
C GLU A 413 -5.65 -8.71 15.38
N VAL A 414 -4.77 -8.03 16.11
CA VAL A 414 -5.16 -7.03 17.12
C VAL A 414 -5.29 -5.66 16.47
N SER A 415 -6.55 -5.24 16.28
CA SER A 415 -6.87 -3.98 15.59
C SER A 415 -6.43 -2.73 16.37
N GLY A 416 -6.00 -1.69 15.64
CA GLY A 416 -5.71 -0.36 16.17
C GLY A 416 -4.23 -0.11 16.48
N PHE A 417 -3.42 -1.16 16.56
CA PHE A 417 -1.98 -1.08 16.84
C PHE A 417 -1.11 -1.08 15.58
N GLU A 418 -1.71 -1.07 14.39
CA GLU A 418 -0.99 -1.00 13.11
C GLU A 418 -0.33 0.36 12.89
N ARG A 419 -0.75 1.40 13.64
CA ARG A 419 -0.31 2.80 13.50
C ARG A 419 0.55 3.30 14.66
N ILE A 420 1.51 2.49 15.14
CA ILE A 420 2.48 2.94 16.16
C ILE A 420 3.59 3.77 15.52
N ALA A 421 4.22 3.25 14.47
CA ALA A 421 5.32 3.91 13.76
C ALA A 421 5.31 3.58 12.26
N TYR A 422 6.04 4.35 11.47
CA TYR A 422 6.17 4.20 10.02
C TYR A 422 7.58 4.57 9.55
N PHE A 423 7.96 4.12 8.36
CA PHE A 423 9.21 4.53 7.71
C PHE A 423 8.93 5.73 6.81
N ASN A 424 9.49 6.89 7.15
CA ASN A 424 9.49 8.06 6.30
C ASN A 424 10.58 7.90 5.23
N ALA A 425 10.15 7.52 4.01
CA ALA A 425 11.07 7.28 2.92
C ALA A 425 11.79 8.54 2.42
N ALA A 426 11.18 9.73 2.52
CA ALA A 426 11.80 10.99 2.11
C ALA A 426 13.02 11.33 2.96
N GLU A 427 12.91 11.10 4.26
CA GLU A 427 13.99 11.33 5.22
C GLU A 427 14.87 10.07 5.40
N SER A 428 14.45 8.93 4.86
CA SER A 428 15.04 7.62 5.14
C SER A 428 15.11 7.30 6.64
N GLU A 429 14.09 7.76 7.39
CA GLU A 429 14.03 7.61 8.84
C GLU A 429 12.74 6.97 9.33
N PHE A 430 12.81 6.18 10.40
CA PHE A 430 11.60 5.74 11.09
C PHE A 430 11.06 6.83 12.00
N LYS A 431 9.75 7.02 11.99
CA LYS A 431 9.06 7.99 12.84
C LYS A 431 7.85 7.35 13.52
N PHE A 432 7.52 7.83 14.71
CA PHE A 432 6.24 7.51 15.33
C PHE A 432 5.13 8.26 14.61
N PHE A 433 3.93 7.68 14.52
CA PHE A 433 2.77 8.45 14.08
C PHE A 433 2.49 9.57 15.09
N ASN A 434 2.18 10.77 14.62
CA ASN A 434 1.65 11.81 15.49
C ASN A 434 0.23 11.43 15.95
N ASP A 435 -0.12 11.79 17.18
CA ASP A 435 -1.48 11.67 17.70
C ASP A 435 -2.38 12.79 17.16
#